data_AF-A0A936VZT2-F1
#
_entry.id   AF-A0A936VZT2-F1
#
_cell.length_a   1.000
_cell.length_b   1.000
_cell.length_c   1.000
_cell.angle_alpha   90.00
_cell.angle_beta   90.00
_cell.angle_gamma   90.00
#
_symmetry.space_group_name_H-M   'P 1'
#
loop_
_entity.id
_entity.type
_entity.pdbx_description
1 polymer ?
#
loop_
_entity_poly.entity_id
_entity_poly.type
_entity_poly.pdbx_seq_one_letter_code
_entity_poly.pdbx_strand_id
1 'polypeptide(L)'
;MIRDEVYERLHSEAQKITDLAHGLNHAVRSRLLMEGNKLDHAWNIMRHSIKHQTSKHHQRIDFMETLLKAIDPDQVLSRGYTITSVEGQTITHADALVSGMTIQTTFIDGTVKSKVE
;
A
#
# COMPACT_ATOMS: atom_id res chain seq x y z
N MET A 1 72.27 14.57 30.26
CA MET A 1 71.22 15.30 31.02
C MET A 1 70.30 16.10 30.10
N ILE A 2 70.65 17.29 29.59
CA ILE A 2 69.70 18.09 28.77
C ILE A 2 69.31 17.37 27.45
N ARG A 3 70.24 16.67 26.80
CA ARG A 3 69.93 15.88 25.59
C ARG A 3 68.93 14.75 25.86
N ASP A 4 69.13 14.01 26.95
CA ASP A 4 68.30 12.83 27.29
C ASP A 4 66.86 13.23 27.61
N GLU A 5 66.68 14.33 28.34
CA GLU A 5 65.37 14.88 28.69
C GLU A 5 64.60 15.39 27.45
N VAL A 6 65.31 15.95 26.46
CA VAL A 6 64.72 16.34 25.17
C VAL A 6 64.31 15.11 24.36
N TYR A 7 65.11 14.03 24.36
CA TYR A 7 64.76 12.79 23.67
C TYR A 7 63.53 12.11 24.30
N GLU A 8 63.45 12.04 25.63
CA GLU A 8 62.29 11.46 26.31
C GLU A 8 61.01 12.25 26.03
N ARG A 9 61.08 13.59 26.05
CA ARG A 9 59.93 14.43 25.70
C ARG A 9 59.50 14.23 24.25
N LEU A 10 60.45 14.19 23.30
CA LEU A 10 60.16 13.95 21.90
C LEU A 10 59.52 12.56 21.67
N HIS A 11 60.02 11.53 22.36
CA HIS A 11 59.47 10.18 22.30
C HIS A 11 58.05 10.12 22.86
N SER A 12 57.81 10.76 24.01
CA SER A 12 56.47 10.82 24.62
C SER A 12 55.46 11.53 23.71
N GLU A 13 55.88 12.59 23.02
CA GLU A 13 54.99 13.35 22.14
C GLU A 13 54.72 12.59 20.84
N ALA A 14 55.71 11.89 20.29
CA ALA A 14 55.52 10.99 19.15
C ALA A 14 54.56 9.84 19.49
N GLN A 15 54.62 9.32 20.70
CA GLN A 15 53.73 8.26 21.16
C GLN A 15 52.29 8.76 21.32
N LYS A 16 52.08 9.95 21.91
CA LYS A 16 50.76 10.58 21.97
C LYS A 16 50.15 10.82 20.58
N ILE A 17 50.94 11.30 19.62
CA ILE A 17 50.47 11.48 18.24
C ILE A 17 50.05 10.14 17.64
N THR A 18 50.82 9.08 17.89
CA THR A 18 50.51 7.73 17.40
C THR A 18 49.19 7.21 17.99
N ASP A 19 48.98 7.40 19.30
CA ASP A 19 47.76 6.97 19.99
C ASP A 19 46.54 7.77 19.52
N LEU A 20 46.68 9.08 19.36
CA LEU A 20 45.63 9.95 18.81
C LEU A 20 45.29 9.57 17.37
N ALA A 21 46.28 9.26 16.54
CA ALA A 21 46.07 8.81 15.16
C ALA A 21 45.34 7.46 15.10
N HIS A 22 45.67 6.52 16.00
CA HIS A 22 44.95 5.25 16.11
C HIS A 22 43.52 5.45 16.59
N GLY A 23 43.31 6.26 17.64
CA GLY A 23 41.99 6.59 18.16
C GLY A 23 41.10 7.25 17.11
N LEU A 24 41.64 8.19 16.34
CA LEU A 24 40.93 8.85 15.24
C LEU A 24 40.57 7.84 14.14
N ASN A 25 41.52 7.01 13.71
CA ASN A 25 41.26 5.98 12.69
C ASN A 25 40.16 5.01 13.13
N HIS A 26 40.20 4.58 14.38
CA HIS A 26 39.16 3.72 14.94
C HIS A 26 37.80 4.44 14.96
N ALA A 27 37.74 5.66 15.49
CA ALA A 27 36.51 6.44 15.54
C ALA A 27 35.90 6.69 14.16
N VAL A 28 36.72 7.02 13.16
CA VAL A 28 36.28 7.21 11.77
C VAL A 28 35.75 5.90 11.18
N ARG A 29 36.45 4.78 11.37
CA ARG A 29 35.98 3.46 10.90
C ARG A 29 34.68 3.05 11.56
N SER A 30 34.58 3.17 12.88
CA SER A 30 33.34 2.88 13.61
C SER A 30 32.19 3.76 13.14
N ARG A 31 32.44 5.05 12.91
CA ARG A 31 31.42 5.98 12.41
C ARG A 31 30.95 5.63 11.00
N LEU A 32 31.87 5.30 10.10
CA LEU A 32 31.53 4.87 8.73
C LEU A 32 30.69 3.59 8.74
N LEU A 33 31.06 2.59 9.56
CA LEU A 33 30.29 1.37 9.71
C LEU A 33 28.88 1.63 10.25
N MET A 34 28.76 2.50 11.27
CA MET A 34 27.46 2.87 11.82
C MET A 34 26.57 3.57 10.81
N GLU A 35 27.11 4.54 10.06
CA GLU A 35 26.34 5.25 9.04
C GLU A 35 25.98 4.34 7.85
N GLY A 36 26.87 3.42 7.46
CA GLY A 36 26.57 2.36 6.48
C GLY A 36 25.41 1.49 6.94
N ASN A 37 25.46 0.98 8.17
CA ASN A 37 24.39 0.15 8.73
C ASN A 37 23.04 0.89 8.82
N LYS A 38 23.06 2.18 9.17
CA LYS A 38 21.84 3.01 9.18
C LYS A 38 21.26 3.17 7.79
N LEU A 39 22.11 3.40 6.79
CA LEU A 39 21.69 3.52 5.40
C LEU A 39 21.09 2.21 4.90
N ASP A 40 21.74 1.07 5.16
CA ASP A 40 21.23 -0.25 4.79
C ASP A 40 19.89 -0.55 5.46
N HIS A 41 19.75 -0.20 6.74
CA HIS A 41 18.50 -0.36 7.47
C HIS A 41 17.37 0.50 6.88
N ALA A 42 17.65 1.78 6.61
CA ALA A 42 16.70 2.69 5.98
C ALA A 42 16.28 2.18 4.59
N TRP A 43 17.23 1.70 3.79
CA TRP A 43 16.96 1.08 2.49
C TRP A 43 16.08 -0.16 2.60
N ASN A 44 16.36 -1.02 3.59
CA ASN A 44 15.57 -2.22 3.81
C ASN A 44 14.14 -1.86 4.22
N ILE A 45 13.95 -0.94 5.17
CA ILE A 45 12.60 -0.48 5.56
C ILE A 45 11.87 0.12 4.36
N MET A 46 12.52 1.01 3.60
CA MET A 46 11.91 1.67 2.45
C MET A 46 11.45 0.64 1.41
N ARG A 47 12.31 -0.33 1.05
CA ARG A 47 11.95 -1.40 0.11
C ARG A 47 10.76 -2.23 0.60
N HIS A 48 10.75 -2.60 1.87
CA HIS A 48 9.66 -3.38 2.46
C HIS A 48 8.36 -2.57 2.48
N SER A 49 8.42 -1.30 2.86
CA SER A 49 7.26 -0.40 2.90
C SER A 49 6.67 -0.21 1.51
N ILE A 50 7.49 0.08 0.49
CA ILE A 50 7.04 0.22 -0.90
C ILE A 50 6.37 -1.07 -1.37
N LYS A 51 7.03 -2.23 -1.18
CA LYS A 51 6.46 -3.52 -1.60
C LYS A 51 5.12 -3.79 -0.91
N HIS A 52 5.03 -3.52 0.39
CA HIS A 52 3.81 -3.72 1.16
C HIS A 52 2.68 -2.79 0.69
N GLN A 53 2.96 -1.50 0.52
CA GLN A 53 1.96 -0.53 0.06
C GLN A 53 1.47 -0.86 -1.35
N THR A 54 2.37 -1.18 -2.28
CA THR A 54 1.99 -1.59 -3.64
C THR A 54 1.10 -2.83 -3.63
N SER A 55 1.46 -3.85 -2.84
CA SER A 55 0.63 -5.06 -2.71
C SER A 55 -0.75 -4.76 -2.14
N LYS A 56 -0.84 -3.88 -1.13
CA LYS A 56 -2.10 -3.47 -0.51
C LYS A 56 -2.98 -2.69 -1.50
N HIS A 57 -2.38 -1.81 -2.30
CA HIS A 57 -3.10 -1.07 -3.34
C HIS A 57 -3.61 -2.00 -4.43
N HIS A 58 -2.81 -2.97 -4.87
CA HIS A 58 -3.24 -3.96 -5.85
C HIS A 58 -4.45 -4.77 -5.35
N GLN A 59 -4.35 -5.34 -4.14
CA GLN A 59 -5.47 -6.06 -3.52
C GLN A 59 -6.74 -5.20 -3.40
N ARG A 60 -6.59 -3.91 -3.09
CA ARG A 60 -7.73 -2.98 -3.03
C ARG A 60 -8.35 -2.76 -4.40
N ILE A 61 -7.54 -2.62 -5.44
CA ILE A 61 -8.03 -2.49 -6.82
C ILE A 61 -8.77 -3.76 -7.23
N ASP A 62 -8.18 -4.94 -7.01
CA ASP A 62 -8.79 -6.23 -7.37
C ASP A 62 -10.13 -6.44 -6.65
N PHE A 63 -10.20 -6.06 -5.37
CA PHE A 63 -11.44 -6.11 -4.61
C PHE A 63 -12.50 -5.15 -5.16
N MET A 64 -12.12 -3.92 -5.50
CA MET A 64 -13.03 -2.94 -6.10
C MET A 64 -13.51 -3.39 -7.48
N GLU A 65 -12.64 -3.98 -8.30
CA GLU A 65 -13.03 -4.55 -9.59
C GLU A 65 -14.02 -5.71 -9.43
N THR A 66 -13.77 -6.60 -8.46
CA THR A 66 -14.68 -7.70 -8.12
C THR A 66 -16.03 -7.16 -7.66
N LEU A 67 -16.05 -6.13 -6.82
CA LEU A 67 -17.27 -5.48 -6.36
C LEU A 67 -18.03 -4.87 -7.54
N LEU A 68 -17.35 -4.12 -8.42
CA LEU A 68 -17.95 -3.52 -9.61
C LEU A 68 -18.59 -4.58 -10.51
N LYS A 69 -17.89 -5.69 -10.77
CA LYS A 69 -18.46 -6.83 -11.51
C LYS A 69 -19.62 -7.50 -10.78
N ALA A 70 -19.63 -7.50 -9.45
CA ALA A 70 -20.71 -8.09 -8.68
C ALA A 70 -21.99 -7.25 -8.71
N ILE A 71 -21.87 -5.92 -8.80
CA ILE A 71 -22.99 -4.97 -8.84
C ILE A 71 -23.36 -4.52 -10.26
N ASP A 72 -22.58 -4.90 -11.27
CA ASP A 72 -22.89 -4.66 -12.68
C ASP A 72 -24.29 -5.24 -13.00
N PRO A 73 -25.26 -4.41 -13.43
CA PRO A 73 -26.60 -4.86 -13.75
C PRO A 73 -26.61 -6.05 -14.70
N ASP A 74 -25.74 -6.11 -15.69
CA ASP A 74 -25.71 -7.20 -16.67
C ASP A 74 -25.26 -8.52 -16.02
N GLN A 75 -24.34 -8.46 -15.05
CA GLN A 75 -23.91 -9.61 -14.26
C GLN A 75 -25.02 -10.11 -13.33
N VAL A 76 -25.79 -9.20 -12.74
CA VAL A 76 -26.96 -9.55 -11.92
C VAL A 76 -28.03 -10.22 -12.77
N LEU A 77 -28.36 -9.65 -13.93
CA LEU A 77 -29.33 -10.20 -14.89
C LEU A 77 -28.87 -11.57 -15.43
N SER A 78 -27.57 -11.73 -15.72
CA SER A 78 -26.98 -13.00 -16.19
C SER A 78 -27.09 -14.14 -15.17
N ARG A 79 -27.26 -13.84 -13.87
CA ARG A 79 -27.47 -14.83 -12.80
C ARG A 79 -28.92 -15.30 -12.68
N GLY A 80 -29.82 -14.84 -13.55
CA GLY A 80 -31.23 -15.22 -13.57
C GLY A 80 -32.14 -14.31 -12.75
N TYR A 81 -31.65 -13.14 -12.33
CA TYR A 81 -32.49 -12.09 -11.75
C TYR A 81 -33.05 -11.18 -12.86
N THR A 82 -34.05 -10.37 -12.51
CA THR A 82 -34.63 -9.36 -13.38
C THR A 82 -34.72 -8.02 -12.66
N ILE A 83 -34.84 -6.94 -13.42
CA ILE A 83 -35.12 -5.61 -12.88
C ILE A 83 -36.55 -5.24 -13.25
N THR A 84 -37.41 -5.06 -12.24
CA THR A 84 -38.79 -4.60 -12.41
C THR A 84 -38.85 -3.08 -12.22
N SER A 85 -39.49 -2.38 -13.17
CA SER A 85 -39.67 -0.93 -13.12
C SER A 85 -41.10 -0.52 -13.51
N VAL A 86 -41.52 0.64 -13.04
CA VAL A 86 -42.75 1.33 -13.45
C VAL A 86 -42.32 2.68 -14.01
N GLU A 87 -42.69 2.98 -15.26
CA GLU A 87 -42.34 4.24 -15.93
C GLU A 87 -40.81 4.56 -15.88
N GLY A 88 -39.97 3.52 -15.94
CA GLY A 88 -38.51 3.64 -15.88
C GLY A 88 -37.93 3.73 -14.46
N GLN A 89 -38.76 3.79 -13.42
CA GLN A 89 -38.32 3.76 -12.02
C GLN A 89 -38.31 2.33 -11.48
N THR A 90 -37.15 1.86 -11.00
CA THR A 90 -37.01 0.53 -10.38
C THR A 90 -37.88 0.41 -9.13
N ILE A 91 -38.61 -0.71 -9.02
CA ILE A 91 -39.43 -1.07 -7.86
C ILE A 91 -38.72 -2.17 -7.09
N THR A 92 -38.48 -1.93 -5.79
CA THR A 92 -37.83 -2.88 -4.87
C THR A 92 -38.77 -3.43 -3.80
N HIS A 93 -39.99 -2.89 -3.69
CA HIS A 93 -41.00 -3.30 -2.72
C HIS A 93 -42.30 -3.66 -3.46
N ALA A 94 -42.82 -4.86 -3.21
CA ALA A 94 -44.04 -5.34 -3.85
C ALA A 94 -45.26 -4.46 -3.52
N ASP A 95 -45.31 -3.90 -2.30
CA ASP A 95 -46.41 -3.06 -1.81
C ASP A 95 -46.59 -1.75 -2.59
N ALA A 96 -45.59 -1.36 -3.39
CA ALA A 96 -45.69 -0.21 -4.28
C ALA A 96 -46.51 -0.50 -5.57
N LEU A 97 -46.85 -1.77 -5.82
CA LEU A 97 -47.61 -2.20 -6.99
C LEU A 97 -49.10 -2.30 -6.65
N VAL A 98 -49.93 -1.75 -7.52
CA VAL A 98 -51.39 -1.80 -7.44
C VAL A 98 -51.93 -2.62 -8.61
N SER A 99 -53.00 -3.38 -8.36
CA SER A 99 -53.71 -4.10 -9.43
C SER A 99 -54.10 -3.14 -10.55
N GLY A 100 -53.87 -3.58 -11.79
CA GLY A 100 -54.06 -2.80 -12.99
C GLY A 100 -52.81 -2.07 -13.49
N MET A 101 -51.76 -1.91 -12.68
CA MET A 101 -50.52 -1.23 -13.09
C MET A 101 -49.78 -2.02 -14.16
N THR A 102 -49.14 -1.31 -15.10
CA THR A 102 -48.21 -1.91 -16.08
C THR A 102 -46.79 -1.79 -15.55
N ILE A 103 -46.13 -2.92 -15.38
CA ILE A 103 -44.72 -3.02 -15.03
C ILE A 103 -43.90 -3.38 -16.26
N GLN A 104 -42.63 -2.97 -16.24
CA GLN A 104 -41.62 -3.35 -17.21
C GLN A 104 -40.58 -4.22 -16.51
N THR A 105 -40.32 -5.41 -17.05
CA THR A 105 -39.32 -6.35 -16.52
C THR A 105 -38.18 -6.46 -17.51
N THR A 106 -36.99 -6.06 -17.08
CA THR A 106 -35.76 -6.13 -17.88
C THR A 106 -35.01 -7.43 -17.56
N PHE A 107 -34.69 -8.16 -18.61
CA PHE A 107 -33.85 -9.36 -18.65
C PHE A 107 -32.51 -9.03 -19.31
N ILE A 108 -31.57 -9.97 -19.26
CA ILE A 108 -30.26 -9.83 -19.92
C ILE A 108 -30.37 -9.62 -21.44
N ASP A 109 -31.41 -10.16 -22.07
CA ASP A 109 -31.60 -10.20 -23.52
C ASP A 109 -32.72 -9.29 -24.02
N GLY A 110 -33.38 -8.54 -23.12
CA GLY A 110 -34.45 -7.66 -23.52
C GLY A 110 -35.37 -7.24 -22.40
N THR A 111 -36.58 -6.83 -22.78
CA THR A 111 -37.53 -6.24 -21.85
C THR A 111 -38.95 -6.62 -22.24
N VAL A 112 -39.77 -6.94 -21.24
CA VAL A 112 -41.19 -7.26 -21.42
C VAL A 112 -42.05 -6.33 -20.58
N LYS A 113 -43.31 -6.16 -20.98
CA LYS A 113 -44.33 -5.46 -20.19
C LYS A 113 -45.35 -6.45 -19.68
N SER A 114 -45.77 -6.28 -18.43
CA SER A 114 -46.76 -7.13 -17.77
C SER A 114 -47.72 -6.26 -16.96
N LYS A 115 -48.94 -6.76 -16.73
CA LYS A 115 -49.95 -6.07 -15.93
C LYS A 115 -50.09 -6.78 -14.59
N VAL A 116 -50.15 -6.01 -13.51
CA VAL A 116 -50.38 -6.51 -12.14
C VAL A 116 -51.86 -6.85 -12.00
N GLU A 117 -52.18 -8.02 -11.46
CA GLU A 117 -53.56 -8.46 -11.15
C GLU A 117 -53.84 -8.42 -9.66
#